data_AF-A0A1W9L902-F1
#
_entry.id   AF-A0A1W9L902-F1
#
_cell.length_a   1.000
_cell.length_b   1.000
_cell.length_c   1.000
_cell.angle_alpha   90.00
_cell.angle_beta   90.00
_cell.angle_gamma   90.00
#
_symmetry.space_group_name_H-M   'P 1'
#
loop_
_entity.id
_entity.type
_entity.pdbx_description
1 polymer ?
#
loop_
_entity_poly.entity_id
_entity_poly.type
_entity_poly.pdbx_seq_one_letter_code
_entity_poly.pdbx_strand_id
1 'polypeptide(L)'
;MVRDAVDKRMAAMAPLPRMFQPSSTWRLAGILRLASSSQLTLEVVELSDSAVRVQGMSPNRDACGRVDDFLRLEGYRTEMRRSDESAEGRVPFTIQGERT
;
A
#
# COMPACT_ATOMS: atom_id res chain seq x y z
N MET A 1 -30.25 16.35 -30.75
CA MET A 1 -29.76 17.45 -29.89
C MET A 1 -29.90 17.19 -28.39
N VAL A 2 -30.78 16.27 -27.92
CA VAL A 2 -30.89 15.95 -26.47
C VAL A 2 -29.82 14.94 -26.00
N ARG A 3 -29.39 14.00 -26.85
CA ARG A 3 -28.36 12.99 -26.54
C ARG A 3 -26.98 13.61 -26.22
N ASP A 4 -26.50 14.52 -27.06
CA ASP A 4 -25.21 15.21 -26.84
C ASP A 4 -25.14 16.01 -25.53
N ALA A 5 -26.28 16.54 -25.06
CA ALA A 5 -26.36 17.30 -23.82
C ALA A 5 -26.28 16.40 -22.58
N VAL A 6 -26.74 15.14 -22.68
CA VAL A 6 -26.64 14.14 -21.62
C VAL A 6 -25.22 13.57 -21.56
N ASP A 7 -24.61 13.29 -22.71
CA ASP A 7 -23.23 12.76 -22.78
C ASP A 7 -22.21 13.77 -22.26
N LYS A 8 -22.36 15.06 -22.58
CA LYS A 8 -21.52 16.13 -22.00
C LYS A 8 -21.69 16.29 -20.49
N ARG A 9 -22.89 16.05 -19.95
CA ARG A 9 -23.16 16.09 -18.51
C ARG A 9 -22.54 14.91 -17.77
N MET A 10 -22.62 13.70 -18.33
CA MET A 10 -21.96 12.52 -17.75
C MET A 10 -20.44 12.63 -17.80
N ALA A 11 -19.87 13.15 -18.89
CA ALA A 11 -18.43 13.40 -19.00
C ALA A 11 -17.93 14.45 -17.98
N ALA A 12 -18.73 15.48 -17.70
CA ALA A 12 -18.42 16.48 -16.67
C ALA A 12 -18.54 15.95 -15.22
N MET A 13 -19.25 14.84 -15.01
CA MET A 13 -19.40 14.18 -13.70
C MET A 13 -18.38 13.05 -13.46
N ALA A 14 -17.52 12.74 -14.44
CA ALA A 14 -16.45 11.76 -14.30
C ALA A 14 -15.45 11.97 -13.13
N PRO A 15 -15.20 13.17 -12.56
CA PRO A 15 -14.26 13.31 -11.45
C PRO A 15 -14.88 13.06 -10.07
N LEU A 16 -16.21 12.91 -9.94
CA LEU A 16 -16.87 12.73 -8.66
C LEU A 16 -16.56 11.38 -7.96
N PRO A 17 -16.45 10.23 -8.66
CA PRO A 17 -16.14 8.96 -7.99
C PRO A 17 -14.73 8.91 -7.37
N ARG A 18 -13.77 9.67 -7.93
CA ARG A 18 -12.39 9.73 -7.41
C ARG A 18 -12.30 10.42 -6.04
N MET A 19 -13.22 11.32 -5.70
CA MET A 19 -13.25 11.99 -4.39
C MET A 19 -13.70 11.07 -3.25
N PHE A 20 -14.39 9.97 -3.56
CA PHE A 20 -14.84 8.97 -2.58
C PHE A 20 -13.98 7.71 -2.58
N GLN A 21 -12.95 7.64 -3.43
CA GLN A 21 -12.00 6.54 -3.37
C GLN A 21 -11.08 6.74 -2.16
N PRO A 22 -10.88 5.70 -1.33
CA PRO A 22 -9.94 5.76 -0.22
C PRO A 22 -8.55 6.16 -0.74
N SER A 23 -8.13 7.40 -0.47
CA SER A 23 -6.91 8.00 -1.01
C SER A 23 -5.67 7.16 -0.68
N SER A 24 -4.69 7.09 -1.58
CA SER A 24 -3.40 6.41 -1.25
C SER A 24 -2.75 6.97 0.02
N THR A 25 -3.08 8.20 0.42
CA THR A 25 -2.58 8.89 1.61
C THR A 25 -2.87 8.16 2.92
N TRP A 26 -4.09 7.65 3.14
CA TRP A 26 -4.39 6.99 4.41
C TRP A 26 -3.75 5.61 4.49
N ARG A 27 -3.66 4.88 3.37
CA ARG A 27 -2.93 3.60 3.28
C ARG A 27 -1.46 3.82 3.61
N LEU A 28 -0.84 4.84 3.01
CA LEU A 28 0.53 5.24 3.32
C LEU A 28 0.68 5.60 4.80
N ALA A 29 -0.23 6.39 5.37
CA ALA A 29 -0.22 6.72 6.80
C ALA A 29 -0.33 5.47 7.69
N GLY A 30 -1.15 4.49 7.30
CA GLY A 30 -1.27 3.19 7.96
C GLY A 30 0.05 2.41 7.95
N ILE A 31 0.68 2.29 6.77
CA ILE A 31 1.99 1.65 6.60
C ILE A 31 3.04 2.32 7.49
N LEU A 32 3.13 3.66 7.45
CA LEU A 32 4.10 4.43 8.24
C LEU A 32 3.88 4.26 9.75
N ARG A 33 2.62 4.26 10.22
CA ARG A 33 2.28 4.04 11.63
C ARG A 33 2.67 2.64 12.10
N LEU A 34 2.36 1.63 11.29
CA LEU A 34 2.71 0.24 11.60
C LEU A 34 4.23 0.03 11.61
N ALA A 35 4.93 0.62 10.64
CA ALA A 35 6.38 0.61 10.58
C ALA A 35 7.01 1.24 11.82
N SER A 36 6.57 2.43 12.22
CA SER A 36 7.05 3.11 13.42
C SER A 36 6.79 2.29 14.69
N SER A 37 5.57 1.79 14.87
CA SER A 37 5.21 0.97 16.06
C SER A 37 5.95 -0.37 16.14
N SER A 38 6.43 -0.88 15.00
CA SER A 38 7.14 -2.16 14.90
C SER A 38 8.66 -1.98 14.69
N GLN A 39 9.16 -0.75 14.87
CA GLN A 39 10.57 -0.37 14.72
C GLN A 39 11.19 -0.79 13.37
N LEU A 40 10.38 -0.72 12.30
CA LEU A 40 10.83 -0.97 10.94
C LEU A 40 11.49 0.29 10.38
N THR A 41 12.58 0.10 9.65
CA THR A 41 13.13 1.14 8.78
C THR A 41 12.61 0.90 7.37
N LEU A 42 11.89 1.86 6.80
CA LEU A 42 11.39 1.76 5.42
C LEU A 42 12.37 2.44 4.48
N GLU A 43 12.75 1.73 3.42
CA GLU A 43 13.63 2.25 2.37
C GLU A 43 12.82 2.64 1.14
N VAL A 44 11.84 1.81 0.77
CA VAL A 44 10.99 2.03 -0.40
C VAL A 44 9.55 1.78 -0.02
N VAL A 45 8.67 2.73 -0.36
CA VAL A 45 7.22 2.57 -0.30
C VAL A 45 6.64 3.07 -1.62
N GLU A 46 6.22 2.14 -2.46
CA GLU A 46 5.49 2.44 -3.70
C GLU A 46 4.04 2.04 -3.49
N LEU A 47 3.12 2.96 -3.73
CA LEU A 47 1.70 2.72 -3.54
C LEU A 47 0.91 3.32 -4.69
N SER A 48 0.13 2.47 -5.34
CA SER A 48 -0.86 2.84 -6.35
C SER A 48 -2.21 2.24 -5.98
N ASP A 49 -3.22 2.44 -6.82
CA ASP A 49 -4.53 1.82 -6.58
C ASP A 49 -4.57 0.32 -6.91
N SER A 50 -3.66 -0.17 -7.74
CA SER A 50 -3.62 -1.57 -8.21
C SER A 50 -2.47 -2.38 -7.61
N ALA A 51 -1.41 -1.73 -7.13
CA ALA A 51 -0.20 -2.38 -6.65
C ALA A 51 0.44 -1.63 -5.47
N VAL A 52 1.12 -2.40 -4.63
CA VAL A 52 1.89 -1.91 -3.49
C VAL A 52 3.24 -2.63 -3.40
N ARG A 53 4.28 -1.89 -3.03
CA ARG A 53 5.59 -2.44 -2.67
C ARG A 53 6.13 -1.72 -1.45
N VAL A 54 6.51 -2.48 -0.44
CA VAL A 54 7.16 -1.99 0.77
C VAL A 54 8.46 -2.75 0.96
N GLN A 55 9.57 -2.03 1.09
CA GLN A 55 10.89 -2.61 1.35
C GLN A 55 11.57 -1.91 2.50
N GLY A 56 12.39 -2.65 3.23
CA GLY A 56 13.24 -2.10 4.26
C GLY A 56 13.78 -3.15 5.21
N MET A 57 14.02 -2.72 6.44
CA MET A 57 14.70 -3.49 7.47
C MET A 57 13.81 -3.67 8.71
N SER A 58 13.81 -4.87 9.26
CA SER A 58 13.01 -5.27 10.42
C SER A 58 13.90 -5.62 11.62
N PRO A 59 13.50 -5.36 12.88
CA PRO A 59 14.26 -5.78 14.06
C PRO A 59 14.25 -7.29 14.29
N ASN A 60 13.30 -8.02 13.69
CA ASN A 60 13.20 -9.47 13.76
C ASN A 60 12.35 -9.99 12.59
N ARG A 61 12.24 -11.31 12.44
CA ARG A 61 11.53 -11.93 11.31
C ARG A 61 10.02 -11.66 11.29
N ASP A 62 9.41 -11.29 12.42
CA ASP A 62 7.95 -11.23 12.55
C ASP A 62 7.39 -9.80 12.53
N ALA A 63 8.20 -8.80 12.88
CA ALA A 63 7.74 -7.42 13.04
C ALA A 63 7.21 -6.80 11.73
N CYS A 64 7.72 -7.21 10.56
CA CYS A 64 7.19 -6.75 9.28
C CYS A 64 5.83 -7.38 8.91
N GLY A 65 5.41 -8.46 9.58
CA GLY A 65 4.16 -9.17 9.29
C GLY A 65 2.91 -8.31 9.46
N ARG A 66 2.93 -7.35 10.39
CA ARG A 66 1.78 -6.44 10.60
C ARG A 66 1.48 -5.55 9.39
N VAL A 67 2.50 -5.20 8.62
CA VAL A 67 2.33 -4.45 7.37
C VAL A 67 1.71 -5.35 6.30
N ASP A 68 2.11 -6.62 6.23
CA ASP A 68 1.52 -7.61 5.32
C ASP A 68 0.03 -7.83 5.63
N ASP A 69 -0.31 -8.03 6.91
CA ASP A 69 -1.69 -8.23 7.37
C ASP A 69 -2.56 -7.01 7.05
N PHE A 70 -2.05 -5.80 7.30
CA PHE A 70 -2.74 -4.57 6.95
C PHE A 70 -3.05 -4.51 5.46
N LEU A 71 -2.07 -4.77 4.59
CA LEU A 71 -2.28 -4.75 3.14
C LEU A 71 -3.27 -5.83 2.67
N ARG A 72 -3.28 -7.00 3.30
CA ARG A 72 -4.29 -8.04 3.02
C ARG A 72 -5.70 -7.59 3.40
N LEU A 73 -5.87 -6.96 4.57
CA LEU A 73 -7.15 -6.39 4.99
C LEU A 73 -7.63 -5.27 4.06
N GLU A 74 -6.69 -4.55 3.43
CA GLU A 74 -6.94 -3.54 2.41
C GLU A 74 -7.32 -4.12 1.02
N GLY A 75 -7.36 -5.45 0.89
CA GLY A 75 -7.74 -6.14 -0.34
C GLY A 75 -6.59 -6.40 -1.32
N TYR A 76 -5.34 -6.23 -0.88
CA TYR A 76 -4.18 -6.67 -1.66
C TYR A 76 -3.93 -8.16 -1.44
N ARG A 77 -3.69 -8.88 -2.51
CA ARG A 77 -3.05 -10.19 -2.45
C ARG A 77 -1.54 -9.96 -2.36
N THR A 78 -0.96 -10.25 -1.21
CA THR A 78 0.46 -9.96 -0.94
C THR A 78 1.35 -11.20 -0.94
N GLU A 79 2.59 -10.99 -1.36
CA GLU A 79 3.73 -11.88 -1.21
C GLU A 79 4.81 -11.17 -0.37
N MET A 80 5.26 -11.82 0.70
CA MET A 80 6.31 -11.31 1.57
C MET A 80 7.56 -12.18 1.44
N ARG A 81 8.69 -11.53 1.16
CA ARG A 81 10.02 -12.13 1.14
C ARG A 81 10.87 -11.53 2.25
N ARG A 82 11.66 -12.40 2.89
CA ARG A 82 12.60 -12.03 3.95
C ARG A 82 13.95 -12.61 3.58
N SER A 83 15.00 -11.83 3.74
CA SER A 83 16.37 -12.30 3.57
C SER A 83 16.95 -12.73 4.90
N ASP A 84 18.17 -13.25 4.87
CA ASP A 84 18.92 -13.50 6.09
C ASP A 84 19.24 -12.21 6.83
N GLU A 85 19.46 -12.35 8.13
CA GLU A 85 19.79 -11.24 9.02
C GLU A 85 21.10 -10.58 8.57
N SER A 86 21.09 -9.26 8.52
CA SER A 86 22.26 -8.45 8.19
C SER A 86 23.28 -8.48 9.33
N ALA A 87 24.50 -8.03 9.05
CA ALA A 87 25.55 -7.88 10.07
C ALA A 87 25.16 -6.96 11.25
N GLU A 88 24.14 -6.12 11.07
CA GLU A 88 23.62 -5.20 12.09
C GLU A 88 22.46 -5.79 12.90
N GLY A 89 22.15 -7.07 12.73
CA GLY A 89 21.06 -7.74 13.42
C GLY A 89 19.66 -7.36 12.92
N ARG A 90 19.57 -6.91 11.66
CA ARG A 90 18.30 -6.49 11.03
C ARG A 90 17.93 -7.47 9.93
N VAL A 91 16.63 -7.74 9.77
CA VAL A 91 16.13 -8.64 8.73
C VAL A 91 15.62 -7.81 7.55
N PRO A 92 16.26 -7.86 6.37
CA PRO A 92 15.73 -7.22 5.18
C PRO A 92 14.43 -7.89 4.75
N PHE A 93 13.44 -7.08 4.38
CA PHE A 93 12.15 -7.57 3.93
C PHE A 93 11.65 -6.83 2.69
N THR A 94 10.80 -7.51 1.94
CA THR A 94 10.03 -6.94 0.83
C THR A 94 8.63 -7.52 0.86
N ILE A 95 7.63 -6.65 0.83
CA ILE A 95 6.22 -7.00 0.66
C ILE A 95 5.77 -6.43 -0.66
N GLN A 96 5.27 -7.27 -1.55
CA GLN A 96 4.68 -6.88 -2.83
C GLN A 96 3.23 -7.32 -2.84
N GLY A 97 2.33 -6.52 -3.38
CA GLY A 97 0.93 -6.90 -3.47
C GLY A 97 0.22 -6.28 -4.66
N GLU A 98 -0.77 -7.00 -5.16
CA GLU A 98 -1.65 -6.59 -6.25
C GLU A 98 -3.09 -6.61 -5.75
N ARG A 99 -3.94 -5.75 -6.30
CA ARG A 99 -5.34 -5.65 -5.85
C ARG A 99 -6.15 -6.85 -6.34
N THR A 100 -6.99 -7.38 -5.45
CA THR A 100 -7.93 -8.48 -5.75
C THR A 100 -9.26 -7.94 -6.25
#